data_AF-S0JPJ2-F1
#
_entry.id   AF-S0JPJ2-F1
#
_cell.length_a   1.000
_cell.length_b   1.000
_cell.length_c   1.000
_cell.angle_alpha   90.00
_cell.angle_beta   90.00
_cell.angle_gamma   90.00
#
_symmetry.space_group_name_H-M   'P 1'
#
loop_
_entity.id
_entity.type
_entity.pdbx_description
1 polymer ?
#
loop_
_entity_poly.entity_id
_entity_poly.type
_entity_poly.pdbx_seq_one_letter_code
_entity_poly.pdbx_strand_id
1 'polypeptide(L)'
;MAFEGNSGISRLAAVIAGRMREECSAPLSVDFGEVQEDGSLVTNTFPVPIPGGEYSVLGYLSSVSPGSRVLVAWVASEAVVLRTVKRS
;
A
#
# COMPACT_ATOMS: atom_id res chain seq x y z
N MET A 1 5.93 14.55 47.24
CA MET A 1 6.87 13.62 46.57
C MET A 1 6.43 13.53 45.12
N ALA A 2 7.17 14.16 44.21
CA ALA A 2 6.84 14.18 42.79
C ALA A 2 7.12 12.78 42.22
N PHE A 3 6.17 12.22 41.48
CA PHE A 3 6.40 11.02 40.69
C PHE A 3 7.53 11.33 39.72
N GLU A 4 8.71 10.73 39.90
CA GLU A 4 9.73 10.64 38.86
C GLU A 4 9.17 9.78 37.74
N GLY A 5 8.30 10.40 36.93
CA GLY A 5 7.61 9.79 35.81
C GLY A 5 8.61 9.48 34.72
N ASN A 6 9.14 8.26 34.75
CA ASN A 6 9.77 7.49 33.67
C ASN A 6 10.32 8.26 32.45
N SER A 7 11.13 9.31 32.66
CA SER A 7 11.60 10.23 31.60
C SER A 7 12.19 9.49 30.37
N GLY A 8 12.82 8.33 30.59
CA GLY A 8 13.28 7.43 29.53
C GLY A 8 12.16 6.81 28.68
N ILE A 9 11.07 6.32 29.29
CA ILE A 9 9.89 5.81 28.58
C ILE A 9 9.20 6.95 27.82
N SER A 10 9.07 8.13 28.45
CA SER A 10 8.50 9.31 27.80
C SER A 10 9.31 9.74 26.56
N ARG A 11 10.65 9.71 26.66
CA ARG A 11 11.54 9.98 25.52
C ARG A 11 11.43 8.91 24.43
N LEU A 12 11.35 7.63 24.81
CA LEU A 12 11.17 6.54 23.86
C LEU A 12 9.82 6.65 23.13
N ALA A 13 8.73 6.94 23.85
CA ALA A 13 7.41 7.17 23.27
C ALA A 13 7.42 8.34 22.28
N ALA A 14 8.10 9.44 22.62
CA ALA A 14 8.27 10.58 21.72
C ALA A 14 9.06 10.23 20.45
N VAL A 15 10.13 9.42 20.56
CA VAL A 15 10.90 8.95 19.41
C VAL A 15 10.08 8.03 18.52
N ILE A 16 9.32 7.09 19.10
CA ILE A 16 8.42 6.20 18.35
C ILE A 16 7.35 7.02 17.63
N ALA A 17 6.69 7.96 18.32
CA ALA A 17 5.69 8.82 17.72
C ALA A 17 6.26 9.73 16.61
N GLY A 18 7.52 10.19 16.76
CA GLY A 18 8.24 10.94 15.75
C GLY A 18 8.50 10.10 14.50
N ARG A 19 9.11 8.92 14.67
CA ARG A 19 9.40 8.00 13.55
C ARG A 19 8.14 7.52 12.86
N MET A 20 7.09 7.15 13.60
CA MET A 20 5.82 6.73 13.00
C MET A 20 5.20 7.81 12.11
N ARG A 21 5.39 9.09 12.45
CA ARG A 21 4.89 10.22 11.65
C ARG A 21 5.72 10.43 10.38
N GLU A 22 7.03 10.28 10.47
CA GLU A 22 7.94 10.34 9.32
C GLU A 22 7.70 9.17 8.36
N GLU A 23 7.50 7.95 8.89
CA GLU A 23 7.19 6.74 8.10
C GLU A 23 5.76 6.75 7.52
N CYS A 24 4.79 7.40 8.18
CA CYS A 24 3.44 7.63 7.62
C CYS A 24 3.41 8.69 6.51
N SER A 25 4.52 9.40 6.27
CA SER A 25 4.66 10.33 5.15
C SER A 25 5.04 9.56 3.89
N ALA A 26 4.33 8.47 3.59
CA ALA A 26 4.64 7.64 2.43
C ALA A 26 4.32 8.45 1.17
N PRO A 27 5.29 8.70 0.27
CA PRO A 27 4.99 9.23 -1.04
C PRO A 27 4.05 8.24 -1.74
N LEU A 28 3.08 8.77 -2.52
CA LEU A 28 2.28 7.96 -3.44
C LEU A 28 3.23 7.07 -4.23
N SER A 29 3.23 5.78 -3.90
CA SER A 29 4.19 4.83 -4.46
C SER A 29 3.48 4.12 -5.59
N VAL A 30 4.04 4.24 -6.80
CA VAL A 30 3.53 3.57 -7.99
C VAL A 30 4.29 2.27 -8.16
N ASP A 31 3.55 1.18 -8.38
CA ASP A 31 4.06 -0.16 -8.60
C ASP A 31 3.41 -0.79 -9.83
N PHE A 32 3.96 -1.91 -10.29
CA PHE A 32 3.27 -2.82 -11.20
C PHE A 32 2.77 -4.04 -10.46
N GLY A 33 1.71 -4.63 -10.99
CA GLY A 33 1.18 -5.90 -10.50
C GLY A 33 0.58 -6.74 -11.62
N GLU A 34 0.12 -7.91 -11.24
CA GLU A 34 -0.63 -8.82 -12.09
C GLU A 34 -1.91 -9.23 -11.38
N VAL A 35 -3.01 -9.23 -12.12
CA VAL A 35 -4.29 -9.75 -11.63
C VAL A 35 -4.32 -11.25 -11.91
N GLN A 36 -4.44 -12.05 -10.87
CA GLN A 36 -4.45 -13.51 -10.92
C GLN A 36 -5.80 -14.05 -11.41
N GLU A 37 -5.87 -15.35 -11.72
CA GLU A 37 -7.10 -16.05 -12.15
C GLU A 37 -8.22 -16.02 -11.13
N ASP A 38 -7.88 -16.01 -9.84
CA ASP A 38 -8.83 -15.90 -8.73
C ASP A 38 -9.28 -14.44 -8.46
N GLY A 39 -8.80 -13.49 -9.27
CA GLY A 39 -9.09 -12.06 -9.14
C GLY A 39 -8.23 -11.33 -8.11
N SER A 40 -7.29 -12.02 -7.45
CA SER A 40 -6.34 -11.38 -6.54
C SER A 40 -5.32 -10.53 -7.30
N LEU A 41 -4.83 -9.47 -6.66
CA LEU A 41 -3.81 -8.59 -7.19
C LEU A 41 -2.48 -8.87 -6.49
N VAL A 42 -1.48 -9.31 -7.26
CA VAL A 42 -0.11 -9.47 -6.78
C VAL A 42 0.71 -8.29 -7.30
N THR A 43 1.28 -7.50 -6.41
CA THR A 43 2.17 -6.38 -6.77
C THR A 43 3.64 -6.79 -6.61
N ASN A 44 4.58 -6.10 -7.25
CA ASN A 44 6.00 -6.49 -7.11
C ASN A 44 6.58 -6.17 -5.73
N THR A 45 6.08 -5.10 -5.09
CA THR A 45 6.61 -4.60 -3.82
C THR A 45 5.90 -5.25 -2.63
N PHE A 46 4.67 -5.75 -2.80
CA PHE A 46 3.90 -6.40 -1.75
C PHE A 46 3.81 -7.92 -2.00
N PRO A 47 4.48 -8.76 -1.19
CA PRO A 47 4.59 -10.20 -1.43
C PRO A 47 3.31 -10.98 -1.11
N VAL A 48 2.32 -10.34 -0.48
CA VAL A 48 1.03 -10.97 -0.13
C VAL A 48 -0.01 -10.61 -1.20
N PRO A 49 -0.68 -11.59 -1.83
CA PRO A 49 -1.75 -11.31 -2.78
C PRO A 49 -2.90 -10.55 -2.11
N ILE A 50 -3.40 -9.51 -2.77
CA ILE A 50 -4.56 -8.73 -2.32
C ILE A 50 -5.83 -9.38 -2.90
N PRO A 51 -6.76 -9.92 -2.09
CA PRO A 51 -8.00 -10.51 -2.57
C PRO A 51 -8.82 -9.62 -3.50
N GLY A 52 -9.54 -10.24 -4.44
CA GLY A 52 -10.50 -9.56 -5.30
C GLY A 52 -11.58 -8.86 -4.46
N GLY A 53 -11.71 -7.54 -4.62
CA GLY A 53 -12.63 -6.70 -3.84
C GLY A 53 -11.96 -5.89 -2.73
N GLU A 54 -10.69 -6.14 -2.41
CA GLU A 54 -9.90 -5.33 -1.46
C GLU A 54 -9.00 -4.28 -2.14
N TYR A 55 -9.10 -4.14 -3.46
CA TYR A 55 -8.44 -3.09 -4.24
C TYR A 55 -9.46 -2.31 -5.08
N SER A 56 -9.16 -1.04 -5.32
CA SER A 56 -10.00 -0.17 -6.15
C SER A 56 -9.57 -0.20 -7.61
N VAL A 57 -10.55 -0.13 -8.51
CA VAL A 57 -10.33 -0.06 -9.96
C VAL A 57 -10.97 1.21 -10.49
N LEU A 58 -10.27 1.98 -11.32
CA LEU A 58 -10.90 3.12 -12.00
C LEU A 58 -12.02 2.62 -12.93
N GLY A 59 -13.24 3.12 -12.74
CA GLY A 59 -14.46 2.62 -13.42
C GLY A 59 -14.49 2.71 -14.96
N TYR A 60 -13.51 3.39 -15.58
CA TYR A 60 -13.36 3.45 -17.04
C TYR A 60 -12.49 2.31 -17.60
N LEU A 61 -11.96 1.43 -16.73
CA LEU A 61 -11.09 0.32 -17.12
C LEU A 61 -11.90 -0.91 -17.50
N SER A 62 -12.43 -0.91 -18.72
CA SER A 62 -13.17 -2.05 -19.30
C SER A 62 -12.29 -3.24 -19.72
N SER A 63 -11.05 -3.35 -19.24
CA SER A 63 -10.06 -4.32 -19.78
C SER A 63 -9.15 -4.97 -18.76
N VAL A 64 -9.45 -4.90 -17.46
CA VAL A 64 -8.71 -5.70 -16.47
C VAL A 64 -9.27 -7.12 -16.48
N SER A 65 -8.61 -8.00 -17.21
CA SER A 65 -8.87 -9.45 -17.16
C SER A 65 -7.82 -10.13 -16.29
N PRO A 66 -8.11 -11.33 -15.75
CA PRO A 66 -7.08 -12.17 -15.20
C PRO A 66 -5.91 -12.38 -16.17
N GLY A 67 -4.69 -12.43 -15.64
CA GLY A 67 -3.42 -12.43 -16.38
C GLY A 67 -3.00 -11.05 -16.91
N SER A 68 -3.77 -9.99 -16.65
CA SER A 68 -3.39 -8.64 -17.07
C SER A 68 -2.31 -8.07 -16.14
N ARG A 69 -1.21 -7.62 -16.74
CA ARG A 69 -0.26 -6.75 -16.06
C ARG A 69 -0.87 -5.35 -15.89
N VAL A 70 -0.83 -4.82 -14.69
CA VAL A 70 -1.44 -3.53 -14.32
C VAL A 70 -0.44 -2.58 -13.66
N LEU A 71 -0.72 -1.29 -13.79
CA LEU A 71 -0.09 -0.22 -13.02
C LEU A 71 -0.96 0.04 -11.78
N VAL A 72 -0.35 0.03 -10.62
CA VAL A 72 -1.00 0.19 -9.32
C VAL A 72 -0.43 1.42 -8.62
N ALA A 73 -1.29 2.23 -8.02
CA ALA A 73 -0.88 3.28 -7.10
C ALA A 73 -1.30 2.92 -5.68
N TRP A 74 -0.36 3.04 -4.74
CA TRP A 74 -0.62 2.89 -3.32
C TRP A 74 -1.06 4.24 -2.73
N VAL A 75 -2.32 4.31 -2.31
CA VAL A 75 -2.90 5.47 -1.63
C VAL A 75 -3.09 5.09 -0.16
N ALA A 76 -2.17 5.52 0.71
CA ALA A 76 -2.07 5.01 2.08
C ALA A 76 -1.99 3.47 2.11
N SER A 77 -3.03 2.79 2.61
CA SER A 77 -3.10 1.32 2.68
C SER A 77 -3.98 0.70 1.59
N GLU A 78 -4.45 1.50 0.63
CA GLU A 78 -5.33 1.05 -0.45
C GLU A 78 -4.56 0.94 -1.77
N ALA A 79 -4.69 -0.21 -2.44
CA ALA A 79 -4.16 -0.42 -3.78
C ALA A 79 -5.20 0.04 -4.82
N VAL A 80 -4.80 0.96 -5.70
CA VAL A 80 -5.66 1.47 -6.77
C VAL A 80 -5.08 1.08 -8.12
N VAL A 81 -5.81 0.26 -8.88
CA VAL A 81 -5.44 -0.13 -10.24
C VAL A 81 -5.76 1.03 -11.19
N LEU A 82 -4.71 1.58 -11.80
CA LEU A 82 -4.79 2.75 -12.67
C LEU A 82 -5.02 2.39 -14.14
N ARG A 83 -4.30 1.40 -14.68
CA ARG A 83 -4.53 0.83 -16.02
C ARG A 83 -3.80 -0.49 -16.25
N THR A 84 -4.18 -1.21 -17.31
CA THR A 84 -3.40 -2.32 -17.87
C THR A 84 -2.17 -1.83 -18.64
N VAL A 85 -1.04 -2.51 -18.45
CA VAL A 85 0.27 -2.19 -19.06
C VAL A 85 0.61 -3.26 -20.10
N LYS A 86 0.96 -2.83 -21.31
CA LYS A 86 1.50 -3.70 -22.38
C LYS A 86 2.95 -3.32 -22.65
N ARG A 87 3.83 -4.31 -22.80
CA ARG A 87 5.19 -4.08 -23.31
C ARG A 87 5.14 -3.94 -24.84
N SER A 88 5.82 -2.92 -25.37
CA SER A 88 6.04 -2.72 -26.81
C SER A 88 7.25 -3.50 -27.30
#